data_AF-A0A955DK11-F1
#
_entry.id   AF-A0A955DK11-F1
#
_cell.length_a   1.000
_cell.length_b   1.000
_cell.length_c   1.000
_cell.angle_alpha   90.00
_cell.angle_beta   90.00
_cell.angle_gamma   90.00
#
_symmetry.space_group_name_H-M   'P 1'
#
loop_
_entity.id
_entity.type
_entity.pdbx_description
1 polymer ?
#
loop_
_entity_poly.entity_id
_entity_poly.type
_entity_poly.pdbx_seq_one_letter_code
_entity_poly.pdbx_strand_id
1 'polypeptide(L)'
;MPTTIEDRIASLEAELARLRTGTIETRHVHLLDEVGRVRGVLGVTGGGPTLEFFDERGVSRAKLRVDPNGPGLTLADEQGHTRAWLGFTKESLRIGFADEQGNSRAFFGVMKTSGPVVKFYDEAQQVVWSAPEGTGDGCSS
;
A
#
# COMPACT_ATOMS: atom_id res chain seq x y z
N MET A 1 30.88 5.98 -32.22
CA MET A 1 31.83 5.85 -31.09
C MET A 1 32.46 7.21 -30.91
N PRO A 2 32.28 7.92 -29.78
CA PRO A 2 32.93 9.21 -29.55
C PRO A 2 34.45 9.00 -29.54
N THR A 3 35.18 9.75 -30.37
CA THR A 3 36.63 9.53 -30.60
C THR A 3 37.53 10.56 -29.90
N THR A 4 36.93 11.57 -29.27
CA THR A 4 37.64 12.64 -28.57
C THR A 4 37.17 12.79 -27.12
N ILE A 5 37.90 13.55 -26.31
CA ILE A 5 37.52 13.85 -24.92
C ILE A 5 36.28 14.76 -24.92
N GLU A 6 36.20 15.68 -25.86
CA GLU A 6 35.11 16.62 -26.05
C GLU A 6 33.80 15.89 -26.38
N ASP A 7 33.84 14.87 -27.24
CA ASP A 7 32.67 14.03 -27.55
C ASP A 7 32.17 13.27 -26.31
N ARG A 8 33.10 12.80 -25.47
CA ARG A 8 32.78 12.09 -24.22
C ARG A 8 32.17 13.03 -23.19
N ILE A 9 32.70 14.26 -23.05
CA ILE A 9 32.15 15.28 -22.14
C ILE A 9 30.74 15.67 -22.57
N ALA A 10 30.53 15.94 -23.86
CA ALA A 10 29.20 16.29 -24.39
C ALA A 10 28.18 15.16 -24.18
N SER A 11 28.59 13.90 -24.37
CA SER A 11 27.74 12.73 -24.07
C SER A 11 27.35 12.66 -22.59
N LEU A 12 28.30 12.88 -21.69
CA LEU A 12 28.07 12.86 -20.24
C LEU A 12 27.19 14.04 -19.79
N GLU A 13 27.38 15.23 -20.33
CA GLU A 13 26.56 16.40 -20.03
C GLU A 13 25.11 16.21 -20.50
N ALA A 14 24.90 15.59 -21.67
CA ALA A 14 23.56 15.24 -22.16
C ALA A 14 22.88 14.17 -21.30
N GLU A 15 23.64 13.18 -20.83
CA GLU A 15 23.15 12.16 -19.90
C GLU A 15 22.82 12.76 -18.53
N LEU A 16 23.69 13.63 -18.01
CA LEU A 16 23.48 14.38 -16.77
C LEU A 16 22.27 15.30 -16.87
N ALA A 17 22.03 15.94 -18.02
CA ALA A 17 20.86 16.77 -18.28
C ALA A 17 19.58 15.93 -18.30
N ARG A 18 19.58 14.76 -18.97
CA ARG A 18 18.44 13.81 -18.94
C ARG A 18 18.11 13.37 -17.52
N LEU A 19 19.13 13.01 -16.74
CA LEU A 19 18.98 12.64 -15.33
C LEU A 19 18.48 13.80 -14.46
N ARG A 20 18.78 15.04 -14.84
CA ARG A 20 18.40 16.25 -14.09
C ARG A 20 16.99 16.77 -14.40
N THR A 21 16.38 16.43 -15.54
CA THR A 21 15.16 17.15 -15.98
C THR A 21 14.01 16.34 -16.60
N GLY A 22 13.92 15.01 -16.52
CA GLY A 22 12.66 14.39 -16.97
C GLY A 22 12.59 12.88 -16.97
N THR A 23 11.69 12.36 -16.14
CA THR A 23 11.14 11.00 -16.17
C THR A 23 12.16 9.86 -16.05
N ILE A 24 12.04 9.08 -14.96
CA ILE A 24 12.75 7.79 -14.82
C ILE A 24 11.81 6.69 -15.30
N GLU A 25 12.12 6.07 -16.45
CA GLU A 25 11.43 4.89 -16.96
C GLU A 25 12.16 3.62 -16.50
N THR A 26 11.58 2.89 -15.55
CA THR A 26 12.12 1.63 -15.05
C THR A 26 10.99 0.71 -14.60
N ARG A 27 11.29 -0.60 -14.53
CA ARG A 27 10.38 -1.59 -13.93
C ARG A 27 10.39 -1.55 -12.42
N HIS A 28 11.53 -1.20 -11.81
CA HIS A 28 11.72 -1.17 -10.37
C HIS A 28 12.66 -0.03 -9.96
N VAL A 29 12.35 0.62 -8.85
CA VAL A 29 13.21 1.50 -8.09
C VAL A 29 13.37 0.88 -6.71
N HIS A 30 14.61 0.55 -6.33
CA HIS A 30 14.91 0.03 -4.99
C HIS A 30 15.51 1.15 -4.14
N LEU A 31 14.95 1.36 -2.95
CA LEU A 31 15.54 2.18 -1.91
C LEU A 31 16.44 1.28 -1.07
N LEU A 32 17.72 1.61 -0.99
CA LEU A 32 18.71 0.84 -0.23
C LEU A 32 19.10 1.61 1.05
N ASP A 33 19.39 0.89 2.13
CA ASP A 33 20.07 1.46 3.30
C ASP A 33 21.60 1.53 3.11
N GLU A 34 22.31 2.05 4.10
CA GLU A 34 23.77 2.26 4.08
C GLU A 34 24.58 0.97 3.87
N VAL A 35 24.00 -0.18 4.20
CA VAL A 35 24.65 -1.50 4.05
C VAL A 35 24.13 -2.25 2.82
N GLY A 36 23.35 -1.58 1.96
CA GLY A 36 22.88 -2.10 0.68
C GLY A 36 21.63 -2.98 0.76
N ARG A 37 20.90 -3.01 1.89
CA ARG A 37 19.65 -3.76 2.00
C ARG A 37 18.48 -2.97 1.43
N VAL A 38 17.56 -3.65 0.76
CA VAL A 38 16.34 -3.03 0.22
C VAL A 38 15.39 -2.65 1.35
N ARG A 39 15.07 -1.37 1.47
CA ARG A 39 14.12 -0.80 2.43
C ARG A 39 12.82 -0.32 1.80
N GLY A 40 12.80 -0.20 0.47
CA GLY A 40 11.57 0.01 -0.25
C GLY A 40 11.69 -0.32 -1.73
N VAL A 41 10.57 -0.64 -2.36
CA VAL A 41 10.47 -0.95 -3.78
C VAL A 41 9.27 -0.23 -4.35
N LEU A 42 9.49 0.58 -5.38
CA LEU A 42 8.45 1.02 -6.32
C LEU A 42 8.60 0.20 -7.59
N GLY A 43 7.57 -0.50 -8.04
CA GLY A 43 7.68 -1.26 -9.28
C GLY A 43 6.35 -1.80 -9.79
N VAL A 44 6.41 -2.49 -10.92
CA VAL A 44 5.25 -3.15 -11.53
C VAL A 44 5.43 -4.66 -11.45
N THR A 45 4.53 -5.33 -10.74
CA THR A 45 4.49 -6.79 -10.61
C THR A 45 3.44 -7.39 -11.54
N GLY A 46 3.31 -8.73 -11.57
CA GLY A 46 2.21 -9.38 -12.29
C GLY A 46 0.82 -8.96 -11.80
N GLY A 47 0.71 -8.46 -10.57
CA GLY A 47 -0.53 -7.94 -10.00
C GLY A 47 -0.77 -6.45 -10.23
N GLY A 48 0.16 -5.74 -10.86
CA GLY A 48 0.10 -4.30 -11.09
C GLY A 48 1.14 -3.48 -10.30
N PRO A 49 1.04 -2.13 -10.34
CA PRO A 49 1.95 -1.23 -9.64
C PRO A 49 1.92 -1.43 -8.12
N THR A 50 3.08 -1.37 -7.48
CA THR A 50 3.25 -1.53 -6.03
C THR A 50 4.32 -0.59 -5.51
N LEU A 51 4.07 -0.02 -4.32
CA LEU A 51 5.06 0.63 -3.46
C LEU A 51 5.08 -0.12 -2.13
N GLU A 52 6.23 -0.67 -1.76
CA GLU A 52 6.38 -1.52 -0.58
C GLU A 52 7.59 -1.09 0.24
N PHE A 53 7.47 -1.12 1.57
CA PHE A 53 8.53 -0.76 2.51
C PHE A 53 8.82 -1.91 3.47
N PHE A 54 10.10 -2.10 3.77
CA PHE A 54 10.60 -3.22 4.57
C PHE A 54 11.30 -2.73 5.85
N ASP A 55 11.21 -3.50 6.94
CA ASP A 55 11.99 -3.30 8.17
C ASP A 55 13.44 -3.79 8.03
N GLU A 56 14.24 -3.68 9.09
CA GLU A 56 15.66 -4.10 9.10
C GLU A 56 15.87 -5.60 8.88
N ARG A 57 14.84 -6.40 9.17
CA ARG A 57 14.85 -7.85 8.96
C ARG A 57 14.29 -8.22 7.58
N GLY A 58 13.92 -7.24 6.76
CA GLY A 58 13.32 -7.45 5.45
C GLY A 58 11.82 -7.78 5.51
N VAL A 59 11.15 -7.58 6.64
CA VAL A 59 9.70 -7.80 6.78
C VAL A 59 8.96 -6.63 6.14
N SER A 60 7.99 -6.91 5.27
CA SER A 60 7.13 -5.88 4.68
C SER A 60 6.26 -5.23 5.75
N ARG A 61 6.38 -3.91 5.92
CA ARG A 61 5.66 -3.14 6.95
C ARG A 61 4.56 -2.27 6.39
N ALA A 62 4.69 -1.85 5.14
CA ALA A 62 3.69 -1.05 4.46
C ALA A 62 3.70 -1.39 2.97
N LYS A 63 2.52 -1.58 2.39
CA LYS A 63 2.36 -1.90 0.98
C LYS A 63 1.16 -1.15 0.40
N LEU A 64 1.41 -0.31 -0.58
CA LEU A 64 0.40 0.26 -1.47
C LEU A 64 0.44 -0.51 -2.79
N ARG A 65 -0.69 -1.05 -3.24
CA ARG A 65 -0.81 -1.75 -4.51
C ARG A 65 -2.01 -1.26 -5.29
N VAL A 66 -1.96 -1.40 -6.61
CA VAL A 66 -3.12 -1.25 -7.49
C VAL A 66 -3.22 -2.51 -8.34
N ASP A 67 -4.32 -3.25 -8.20
CA ASP A 67 -4.59 -4.47 -8.97
C ASP A 67 -5.90 -4.33 -9.79
N PRO A 68 -6.29 -5.34 -10.59
CA PRO A 68 -7.53 -5.30 -11.37
C PRO A 68 -8.82 -5.17 -10.54
N ASN A 69 -8.79 -5.52 -9.25
CA ASN A 69 -9.91 -5.37 -8.34
C ASN A 69 -9.97 -3.95 -7.75
N GLY A 70 -8.81 -3.33 -7.54
CA GLY A 70 -8.65 -1.94 -7.16
C GLY A 70 -7.42 -1.68 -6.29
N PRO A 71 -7.29 -0.45 -5.76
CA PRO A 71 -6.18 -0.06 -4.89
C PRO A 71 -6.34 -0.63 -3.47
N GLY A 72 -5.20 -0.92 -2.85
CA GLY A 72 -5.13 -1.34 -1.46
C GLY A 72 -3.87 -0.85 -0.76
N LEU A 73 -4.02 -0.41 0.49
CA LEU A 73 -2.97 -0.12 1.44
C LEU A 73 -3.02 -1.16 2.56
N THR A 74 -1.86 -1.71 2.92
CA THR A 74 -1.71 -2.67 4.02
C THR A 74 -0.57 -2.20 4.91
N LEU A 75 -0.80 -2.22 6.23
CA LEU A 75 0.20 -1.97 7.26
C LEU A 75 0.35 -3.22 8.11
N ALA A 76 1.59 -3.64 8.36
CA ALA A 76 1.91 -4.86 9.10
C ALA A 76 2.79 -4.60 10.32
N ASP A 77 2.67 -5.46 11.32
CA ASP A 77 3.55 -5.46 12.49
C ASP A 77 4.91 -6.09 12.19
N GLU A 78 5.73 -6.21 13.24
CA GLU A 78 7.06 -6.79 13.17
C GLU A 78 7.05 -8.28 12.81
N GLN A 79 5.96 -8.99 13.05
CA GLN A 79 5.82 -10.39 12.69
C GLN A 79 5.37 -10.55 11.23
N GLY A 80 5.01 -9.44 10.57
CA GLY A 80 4.47 -9.42 9.22
C GLY A 80 2.95 -9.62 9.19
N HIS A 81 2.28 -9.64 10.35
CA HIS A 81 0.83 -9.73 10.40
C HIS A 81 0.23 -8.38 10.02
N THR A 82 -0.76 -8.40 9.13
CA THR A 82 -1.49 -7.19 8.74
C THR A 82 -2.28 -6.67 9.93
N ARG A 83 -2.07 -5.40 10.29
CA ARG A 83 -2.72 -4.73 11.42
C ARG A 83 -3.74 -3.70 11.03
N ALA A 84 -3.55 -3.10 9.85
CA ALA A 84 -4.53 -2.23 9.25
C ALA A 84 -4.50 -2.42 7.74
N TRP A 85 -5.67 -2.26 7.13
CA TRP A 85 -5.80 -2.31 5.69
C TRP A 85 -6.91 -1.37 5.24
N LEU A 86 -6.70 -0.72 4.09
CA LEU A 86 -7.65 0.14 3.41
C LEU A 86 -7.69 -0.33 1.97
N GLY A 87 -8.87 -0.59 1.43
CA GLY A 87 -9.00 -1.07 0.06
C GLY A 87 -10.34 -0.71 -0.54
N PHE A 88 -10.33 -0.56 -1.86
CA PHE A 88 -11.52 -0.26 -2.62
C PHE A 88 -11.60 -1.23 -3.79
N THR A 89 -12.81 -1.72 -4.03
CA THR A 89 -13.15 -2.54 -5.20
C THR A 89 -14.31 -1.89 -5.93
N LYS A 90 -14.69 -2.46 -7.09
CA LYS A 90 -15.92 -2.07 -7.79
C LYS A 90 -17.19 -2.20 -6.93
N GLU A 91 -17.15 -3.05 -5.91
CA GLU A 91 -18.31 -3.41 -5.12
C GLU A 91 -18.27 -2.82 -3.70
N SER A 92 -17.13 -2.28 -3.27
CA SER A 92 -17.00 -1.82 -1.89
C SER A 92 -15.79 -0.93 -1.61
N LEU A 93 -15.96 0.01 -0.69
CA LEU A 93 -14.86 0.68 0.04
C LEU A 93 -14.75 0.04 1.43
N ARG A 94 -13.53 -0.26 1.89
CA ARG A 94 -13.29 -1.00 3.14
C ARG A 94 -12.05 -0.51 3.87
N ILE A 95 -12.15 -0.38 5.19
CA ILE A 95 -11.02 -0.25 6.10
C ILE A 95 -11.20 -1.24 7.26
N GLY A 96 -10.12 -1.89 7.67
CA GLY A 96 -10.14 -2.84 8.76
C GLY A 96 -8.89 -2.80 9.61
N PHE A 97 -9.03 -3.25 10.85
CA PHE A 97 -7.98 -3.36 11.84
C PHE A 97 -7.98 -4.76 12.41
N ALA A 98 -6.80 -5.29 12.69
CA ALA A 98 -6.61 -6.64 13.23
C ALA A 98 -5.77 -6.63 14.50
N ASP A 99 -5.85 -7.70 15.29
CA ASP A 99 -5.00 -7.97 16.46
C ASP A 99 -3.64 -8.57 16.08
N GLU A 100 -2.80 -8.88 17.08
CA GLU A 100 -1.43 -9.40 16.92
C GLU A 100 -1.36 -10.78 16.28
N GLN A 101 -2.48 -11.47 16.22
CA GLN A 101 -2.61 -12.76 15.55
C GLN A 101 -3.12 -12.60 14.11
N GLY A 102 -3.38 -11.36 13.67
CA GLY A 102 -3.94 -11.05 12.34
C GLY A 102 -5.46 -11.19 12.27
N ASN A 103 -6.15 -11.38 13.39
CA ASN A 103 -7.60 -11.52 13.42
C ASN A 103 -8.27 -10.15 13.34
N SER A 104 -9.28 -9.98 12.48
CA SER A 104 -9.99 -8.70 12.33
C SER A 104 -10.72 -8.33 13.63
N ARG A 105 -10.50 -7.12 14.13
CA ARG A 105 -11.13 -6.57 15.36
C ARG A 105 -12.08 -5.42 15.09
N ALA A 106 -11.86 -4.69 14.00
CA ALA A 106 -12.77 -3.65 13.53
C ALA A 106 -12.82 -3.63 12.02
N PHE A 107 -14.01 -3.41 11.48
CA PHE A 107 -14.27 -3.35 10.05
C PHE A 107 -15.27 -2.25 9.76
N PHE A 108 -14.95 -1.39 8.80
CA PHE A 108 -15.82 -0.34 8.30
C PHE A 108 -15.85 -0.47 6.79
N GLY A 109 -17.03 -0.39 6.20
CA GLY A 109 -17.12 -0.42 4.75
C GLY A 109 -18.42 0.13 4.22
N VAL A 110 -18.40 0.52 2.96
CA VAL A 110 -19.60 0.81 2.18
C VAL A 110 -19.66 -0.23 1.09
N MET A 111 -20.70 -1.06 1.13
CA MET A 111 -20.95 -2.10 0.15
C MET A 111 -22.02 -1.62 -0.82
N LYS A 112 -21.85 -1.91 -2.10
CA LYS A 112 -22.82 -1.53 -3.14
C LYS A 112 -24.22 -2.09 -2.89
N THR A 113 -24.32 -3.31 -2.37
CA THR A 113 -25.59 -4.03 -2.20
C THR A 113 -26.18 -3.93 -0.80
N SER A 114 -25.35 -3.85 0.25
CA SER A 114 -25.81 -3.85 1.65
C SER A 114 -25.60 -2.52 2.37
N GLY A 115 -25.14 -1.48 1.67
CA GLY A 115 -24.94 -0.15 2.26
C GLY A 115 -23.74 -0.07 3.21
N PRO A 116 -23.70 0.96 4.08
CA PRO A 116 -22.63 1.15 5.06
C PRO A 116 -22.71 0.10 6.17
N VAL A 117 -21.55 -0.42 6.58
CA VAL A 117 -21.39 -1.40 7.64
C VAL A 117 -20.24 -0.99 8.55
N VAL A 118 -20.46 -1.11 9.86
CA VAL A 118 -19.40 -1.07 10.86
C VAL A 118 -19.56 -2.28 11.76
N LYS A 119 -18.49 -3.02 12.00
CA LYS A 119 -18.49 -4.22 12.85
C LYS A 119 -17.23 -4.24 13.72
N PHE A 120 -17.40 -4.61 14.99
CA PHE A 120 -16.32 -4.95 15.89
C PHE A 120 -16.43 -6.43 16.27
N TYR A 121 -15.29 -7.07 16.41
CA TYR A 121 -15.19 -8.50 16.71
C TYR A 121 -14.47 -8.75 18.03
N ASP A 122 -14.81 -9.84 18.71
CA ASP A 122 -14.01 -10.40 19.81
C ASP A 122 -12.86 -11.28 19.30
N GLU A 123 -12.14 -11.89 20.24
CA GLU A 123 -11.04 -12.83 19.98
C GLU A 123 -11.52 -14.13 19.30
N ALA A 124 -12.78 -14.52 19.49
CA ALA A 124 -13.40 -15.67 18.84
C ALA A 124 -13.99 -15.33 17.46
N GLN A 125 -13.63 -14.15 16.90
CA GLN A 125 -14.13 -13.63 15.62
C GLN A 125 -15.66 -13.44 15.58
N GLN A 126 -16.32 -13.34 16.74
CA GLN A 126 -17.75 -13.06 16.83
C GLN A 126 -18.00 -11.55 16.79
N VAL A 127 -19.07 -11.13 16.11
CA VAL A 127 -19.47 -9.72 16.11
C VAL A 127 -20.00 -9.36 17.50
N VAL A 128 -19.28 -8.50 18.20
CA VAL A 128 -19.70 -7.98 19.52
C VAL A 128 -20.49 -6.68 19.40
N TRP A 129 -20.31 -5.95 18.29
CA TRP A 129 -21.08 -4.76 17.98
C TRP A 129 -21.13 -4.54 16.48
N SER A 130 -22.27 -4.07 15.99
CA SER A 130 -22.40 -3.52 14.64
C SER A 130 -23.15 -2.20 14.68
N ALA A 131 -22.86 -1.31 13.73
CA ALA A 131 -23.64 -0.10 13.57
C ALA A 131 -25.13 -0.46 13.41
N PRO A 132 -26.04 0.27 14.07
CA PRO A 132 -27.47 0.09 13.87
C PRO A 132 -27.82 0.22 12.38
N GLU A 133 -28.71 -0.64 11.89
CA GLU A 133 -29.30 -0.44 10.57
C GLU A 133 -30.06 0.88 10.60
N GLY A 134 -29.81 1.75 9.62
CA GLY A 134 -30.38 3.10 9.61
C GLY A 134 -31.90 3.07 9.51
N THR A 135 -32.60 3.07 10.63
CA THR A 135 -33.86 3.81 10.76
C THR A 135 -33.46 5.21 11.17
N GLY A 136 -33.61 6.18 10.26
CA GLY A 136 -33.46 7.57 10.62
C GLY A 136 -34.49 7.91 11.69
N ASP A 137 -34.06 7.93 12.95
CA ASP A 137 -34.70 8.61 14.07
C ASP A 137 -33.71 8.60 15.25
N GLY A 138 -33.30 9.79 15.70
CA GLY A 138 -32.74 9.96 17.05
C GLY A 138 -31.24 10.14 17.20
N CYS A 139 -30.61 11.02 16.42
CA CYS A 139 -29.53 11.82 17.00
C CYS A 139 -30.18 12.89 17.90
N SER A 140 -30.48 12.54 19.14
CA SER A 140 -30.72 13.54 20.19
C SER A 140 -29.37 13.85 20.82
N SER A 141 -28.86 15.02 20.46
CA SER A 141 -27.76 15.74 21.11
C SER A 141 -27.96 15.90 22.61
#